data_AF-A0A1D6NC16-F1
#
_entry.id   AF-A0A1D6NC16-F1
#
_cell.length_a   1.000
_cell.length_b   1.000
_cell.length_c   1.000
_cell.angle_alpha   90.00
_cell.angle_beta   90.00
_cell.angle_gamma   90.00
#
_symmetry.space_group_name_H-M   'P 1'
#
loop_
_entity.id
_entity.type
_entity.pdbx_description
1 polymer ?
#
loop_
_entity_poly.entity_id
_entity_poly.type
_entity_poly.pdbx_seq_one_letter_code
_entity_poly.pdbx_strand_id
1 'polypeptide(L)'
;MLVLAPAACILSGIALSEAFGVLTRSMKFQRPTLDDGSFTAGDGSSDTPTNSEMGLKEKTSKKNRKKDKESEGSSPVDHRTEEKLLVLPCGPSAVGIMLLTILSGFYVIHCVWAAAEAYSAPSIVLTSRSHDGFHVFDDFREAYGWLRHNTDADDKVASWWDYGYQTTAMANRTVIVDNNTWNNTHIATVGTAMASPEKVAWEIFNSLDVKYVLVIFGGYYIFGF
;
A
#
# COMPACT_ATOMS: atom_id res chain seq x y z
N MET A 1 8.47 -8.62 -4.70
CA MET A 1 7.33 -7.68 -4.76
C MET A 1 6.47 -7.67 -3.48
N LEU A 2 6.23 -8.81 -2.82
CA LEU A 2 5.38 -8.90 -1.61
C LEU A 2 5.80 -8.04 -0.41
N VAL A 3 7.10 -7.82 -0.18
CA VAL A 3 7.57 -6.99 0.97
C VAL A 3 7.70 -5.51 0.59
N LEU A 4 7.89 -5.21 -0.69
CA LEU A 4 8.15 -3.86 -1.17
C LEU A 4 6.87 -3.04 -1.36
N ALA A 5 5.76 -3.70 -1.74
CA ALA A 5 4.48 -3.03 -1.94
C ALA A 5 3.92 -2.39 -0.65
N PRO A 6 3.91 -3.06 0.52
CA PRO A 6 3.49 -2.44 1.77
C PRO A 6 4.38 -1.25 2.17
N ALA A 7 5.70 -1.41 2.05
CA ALA A 7 6.65 -0.35 2.37
C ALA A 7 6.47 0.87 1.45
N ALA A 8 6.33 0.65 0.14
CA ALA A 8 6.09 1.71 -0.83
C ALA A 8 4.77 2.44 -0.57
N CYS A 9 3.71 1.73 -0.17
CA CYS A 9 2.40 2.31 0.16
C CYS A 9 2.47 3.19 1.42
N ILE A 10 3.16 2.73 2.47
CA ILE A 10 3.36 3.52 3.70
C ILE A 10 4.20 4.77 3.41
N LEU A 11 5.32 4.64 2.67
CA LEU A 11 6.19 5.75 2.33
C LEU A 11 5.49 6.81 1.46
N SER A 12 4.67 6.37 0.49
CA SER A 12 3.88 7.30 -0.33
C SER A 12 2.77 7.98 0.48
N GLY A 13 2.17 7.31 1.47
CA GLY A 13 1.24 7.92 2.42
C GLY A 13 1.91 9.01 3.28
N ILE A 14 3.11 8.75 3.81
CA ILE A 14 3.90 9.73 4.58
C ILE A 14 4.28 10.92 3.68
N ALA A 15 4.75 10.66 2.46
CA ALA A 15 5.13 11.71 1.52
C ALA A 15 3.94 12.62 1.16
N LEU A 16 2.76 12.04 0.92
CA LEU A 16 1.54 12.83 0.68
C LEU A 16 1.14 13.63 1.92
N SER A 17 1.21 13.05 3.12
CA SER A 17 0.91 13.75 4.37
C SER A 17 1.82 14.94 4.62
N GLU A 18 3.13 14.77 4.46
CA GLU A 18 4.11 15.87 4.59
C GLU A 18 3.90 16.94 3.51
N ALA A 19 3.61 16.55 2.26
CA ALA A 19 3.30 17.49 1.19
C ALA A 19 2.05 18.33 1.52
N PHE A 20 0.96 17.70 1.98
CA PHE A 20 -0.23 18.42 2.45
C PHE A 20 0.08 19.32 3.67
N GLY A 21 0.92 18.86 4.60
CA GLY A 21 1.35 19.63 5.77
C GLY A 21 2.09 20.92 5.40
N VAL A 22 3.06 20.83 4.48
CA VAL A 22 3.82 21.99 3.98
C VAL A 22 2.91 22.96 3.22
N LEU A 23 2.06 22.45 2.33
CA LEU A 23 1.14 23.29 1.54
C LEU A 23 0.08 23.99 2.41
N THR A 24 -0.50 23.30 3.39
CA THR A 24 -1.49 23.92 4.28
C THR A 24 -0.86 24.90 5.27
N ARG A 25 0.37 24.64 5.74
CA ARG A 25 1.13 25.58 6.61
C ARG A 25 1.49 26.86 5.86
N SER A 26 1.89 26.76 4.60
CA SER A 26 2.23 27.93 3.78
C SER A 26 1.02 28.85 3.53
N MET A 27 -0.19 28.27 3.40
CA MET A 27 -1.43 29.06 3.35
C MET A 27 -1.78 29.75 4.68
N LYS A 28 -1.51 29.11 5.83
CA LYS A 28 -1.79 29.70 7.16
C LYS A 28 -0.81 30.80 7.53
N PHE A 29 0.48 30.65 7.23
CA PHE A 29 1.53 31.59 7.63
C PHE A 29 1.50 32.92 6.85
N GLN A 30 0.96 32.92 5.63
CA GLN A 30 0.73 34.14 4.85
C GLN A 30 -0.57 34.87 5.21
N ARG A 31 -1.29 34.40 6.23
CA ARG A 31 -2.44 35.09 6.82
C ARG A 31 -2.12 35.64 8.23
N PRO A 32 -1.15 36.56 8.45
CA PRO A 32 -1.12 37.38 9.65
C PRO A 32 -1.82 38.73 9.41
N THR A 33 -2.88 38.97 10.20
CA THR A 33 -3.42 40.28 10.61
C THR A 33 -4.09 41.17 9.56
N LEU A 34 -5.26 40.74 9.06
CA LEU A 34 -6.33 41.68 8.68
C LEU A 34 -7.52 41.42 9.61
N ASP A 35 -7.35 41.78 10.88
CA ASP A 35 -8.43 41.99 11.87
C ASP A 35 -7.77 42.47 13.19
N ASP A 36 -7.10 43.62 13.16
CA ASP A 36 -7.11 44.49 14.34
C ASP A 36 -8.20 45.52 14.07
N GLY A 37 -9.43 45.10 14.40
CA GLY A 37 -10.64 45.88 14.26
C GLY A 37 -10.55 47.14 15.11
N SER A 38 -10.73 48.27 14.45
CA SER A 38 -11.10 49.54 15.06
C SER A 38 -12.32 49.33 15.96
N PHE A 39 -12.13 49.40 17.28
CA PHE A 39 -13.22 49.74 18.18
C PHE A 39 -13.24 51.25 18.35
N THR A 40 -14.16 51.86 17.60
CA THR A 40 -14.71 53.19 17.87
C THR A 40 -15.27 53.20 19.30
N ALA A 41 -14.66 53.97 20.19
CA ALA A 41 -15.32 54.46 21.39
C ALA A 41 -15.38 55.98 21.29
N GLY A 42 -16.59 56.48 21.06
CA GLY A 42 -16.89 57.90 21.09
C GLY A 42 -16.95 58.45 22.51
N ASP A 43 -16.72 59.75 22.56
CA ASP A 43 -17.17 60.74 23.53
C ASP A 43 -16.37 60.91 24.83
N GLY A 44 -16.05 62.17 25.15
CA GLY A 44 -15.37 62.58 26.39
C GLY A 44 -14.42 63.77 26.26
N SER A 45 -14.98 64.96 26.11
CA SER A 45 -14.29 66.26 26.18
C SER A 45 -13.71 66.56 27.58
N SER A 46 -12.52 67.19 27.58
CA SER A 46 -12.01 68.23 28.50
C SER A 46 -12.36 68.19 30.00
N ASP A 47 -11.36 68.01 30.87
CA ASP A 47 -10.79 69.11 31.69
C ASP A 47 -9.84 68.58 32.79
N THR A 48 -8.76 69.32 33.02
CA THR A 48 -7.70 69.11 34.04
C THR A 48 -8.08 69.86 35.34
N PRO A 49 -7.21 70.02 36.37
CA PRO A 49 -6.36 69.11 37.17
C PRO A 49 -6.65 69.28 38.69
N THR A 50 -6.20 68.37 39.59
CA THR A 50 -5.67 68.82 40.91
C THR A 50 -4.90 67.76 41.72
N ASN A 51 -3.68 68.14 42.12
CA ASN A 51 -2.96 67.89 43.38
C ASN A 51 -2.98 66.51 44.06
N SER A 52 -1.81 65.91 44.30
CA SER A 52 -1.01 66.18 45.52
C SER A 52 0.27 65.31 45.62
N GLU A 53 1.36 66.01 45.97
CA GLU A 53 2.52 65.61 46.80
C GLU A 53 3.34 64.35 46.47
N MET A 54 4.59 64.47 46.00
CA MET A 54 5.85 64.85 46.67
C MET A 54 6.53 63.69 47.43
N GLY A 55 7.65 63.20 46.86
CA GLY A 55 8.54 62.22 47.50
C GLY A 55 9.83 62.03 46.69
N LEU A 56 10.88 62.72 47.11
CA LEU A 56 12.15 62.98 46.42
C LEU A 56 13.24 61.92 46.71
N LYS A 57 14.22 61.84 45.79
CA LYS A 57 15.66 61.43 45.92
C LYS A 57 16.05 60.00 45.56
N GLU A 58 17.26 59.71 45.08
CA GLU A 58 18.30 60.36 44.25
C GLU A 58 19.45 59.32 44.18
N LYS A 59 20.27 59.39 43.12
CA LYS A 59 21.68 58.96 43.01
C LYS A 59 22.02 57.45 42.90
N THR A 60 22.62 56.91 41.82
CA THR A 60 23.86 57.16 41.03
C THR A 60 25.06 56.29 41.46
N SER A 61 25.56 55.52 40.47
CA SER A 61 26.98 55.16 40.17
C SER A 61 27.70 53.94 40.76
N LYS A 62 28.26 53.19 39.79
CA LYS A 62 29.64 52.62 39.68
C LYS A 62 29.98 51.36 40.48
N LYS A 63 30.47 50.31 39.77
CA LYS A 63 31.92 50.10 39.56
C LYS A 63 32.23 48.81 38.76
N ASN A 64 33.09 48.97 37.74
CA ASN A 64 33.73 47.97 36.89
C ASN A 64 34.47 46.85 37.66
N ARG A 65 34.53 45.65 37.06
CA ARG A 65 35.82 44.95 36.89
C ARG A 65 35.81 43.95 35.70
N LYS A 66 36.74 44.21 34.79
CA LYS A 66 37.07 43.49 33.54
C LYS A 66 37.98 42.29 33.82
N LYS A 67 37.81 41.16 33.13
CA LYS A 67 38.92 40.30 32.66
C LYS A 67 38.48 39.42 31.48
N ASP A 68 39.19 39.59 30.37
CA ASP A 68 39.00 38.97 29.06
C ASP A 68 39.48 37.49 29.02
N LYS A 69 38.83 36.64 28.19
CA LYS A 69 39.48 35.81 27.13
C LYS A 69 38.45 34.98 26.33
N GLU A 70 38.42 35.26 25.01
CA GLU A 70 38.12 34.44 23.80
C GLU A 70 37.64 32.98 23.98
N SER A 71 36.49 32.56 23.43
CA SER A 71 36.14 32.26 22.01
C SER A 71 36.08 30.74 21.80
N GLU A 72 34.88 30.19 21.63
CA GLU A 72 34.55 29.33 20.48
C GLU A 72 33.03 29.09 20.46
N GLY A 73 32.43 29.40 19.31
CA GLY A 73 30.99 29.49 19.13
C GLY A 73 30.35 28.18 18.70
N SER A 74 29.22 27.86 19.30
CA SER A 74 28.14 27.11 18.66
C SER A 74 26.82 27.81 18.98
N SER A 75 26.39 28.70 18.10
CA SER A 75 25.06 29.31 18.17
C SER A 75 23.98 28.23 18.00
N PRO A 76 22.87 28.27 18.75
CA PRO A 76 21.75 27.37 18.53
C PRO A 76 21.11 27.74 17.19
N VAL A 77 21.00 26.76 16.27
CA VAL A 77 20.29 26.93 15.01
C VAL A 77 18.83 27.25 15.34
N ASP A 78 18.42 28.46 14.99
CA ASP A 78 17.11 29.02 15.27
C ASP A 78 16.04 28.29 14.42
N HIS A 79 15.26 27.42 15.07
CA HIS A 79 14.17 26.63 14.48
C HIS A 79 13.13 27.50 13.73
N ARG A 80 13.09 28.81 14.04
CA ARG A 80 12.26 29.83 13.36
C ARG A 80 12.74 30.21 11.96
N THR A 81 14.01 30.00 11.63
CA THR A 81 14.59 30.44 10.34
C THR A 81 14.37 29.39 9.25
N GLU A 82 14.41 28.10 9.60
CA GLU A 82 14.02 27.01 8.68
C GLU A 82 12.53 27.03 8.35
N GLU A 83 11.68 27.41 9.31
CA GLU A 83 10.23 27.53 9.11
C GLU A 83 9.84 28.59 8.07
N LYS A 84 10.67 29.63 7.86
CA LYS A 84 10.44 30.67 6.84
C LYS A 84 10.87 30.25 5.43
N LEU A 85 11.81 29.31 5.29
CA LEU A 85 12.36 28.88 4.00
C LEU A 85 11.43 27.91 3.24
N LEU A 86 10.48 27.28 3.93
CA LEU A 86 9.51 26.33 3.36
C LEU A 86 8.14 26.95 3.01
N VAL A 87 7.96 28.25 3.25
CA VAL A 87 6.68 28.93 2.98
C VAL A 87 6.59 29.27 1.50
N LEU A 88 5.95 28.39 0.73
CA LEU A 88 5.54 28.70 -0.65
C LEU A 88 4.50 29.84 -0.68
N PRO A 89 4.45 30.64 -1.76
CA PRO A 89 3.38 31.62 -1.94
C PRO A 89 1.99 30.95 -1.99
N CYS A 90 0.97 31.66 -1.52
CA CYS A 90 -0.40 31.16 -1.35
C CYS A 90 -1.02 30.64 -2.66
N GLY A 91 -0.77 31.31 -3.79
CA GLY A 91 -1.26 30.88 -5.11
C GLY A 91 -0.75 29.49 -5.53
N PRO A 92 0.57 29.29 -5.66
CA PRO A 92 1.18 27.97 -5.91
C PRO A 92 0.77 26.90 -4.89
N SER A 93 0.64 27.27 -3.62
CA SER A 93 0.22 26.31 -2.58
C SER A 93 -1.22 25.83 -2.76
N ALA A 94 -2.16 26.74 -3.01
CA ALA A 94 -3.56 26.40 -3.28
C ALA A 94 -3.71 25.56 -4.56
N VAL A 95 -2.96 25.89 -5.61
CA VAL A 95 -2.90 25.09 -6.84
C VAL A 95 -2.33 23.70 -6.58
N GLY A 96 -1.30 23.59 -5.75
CA GLY A 96 -0.71 22.31 -5.34
C GLY A 96 -1.69 21.41 -4.59
N ILE A 97 -2.43 21.95 -3.62
CA ILE A 97 -3.49 21.22 -2.90
C ILE A 97 -4.57 20.75 -3.86
N MET A 98 -5.06 21.65 -4.73
CA MET A 98 -6.09 21.32 -5.70
C MET A 98 -5.62 20.21 -6.65
N LEU A 99 -4.40 20.30 -7.19
CA LEU A 99 -3.83 19.27 -8.06
C LEU A 99 -3.68 17.92 -7.35
N LEU A 100 -3.19 17.90 -6.10
CA LEU A 100 -3.04 16.67 -5.31
C LEU A 100 -4.40 16.01 -5.01
N THR A 101 -5.44 16.80 -4.73
CA THR A 101 -6.79 16.27 -4.50
C THR A 101 -7.38 15.67 -5.78
N ILE A 102 -7.22 16.33 -6.93
CA ILE A 102 -7.67 15.82 -8.22
C ILE A 102 -6.92 14.52 -8.57
N LEU A 103 -5.59 14.51 -8.45
CA LEU A 103 -4.78 13.33 -8.73
C LEU A 103 -5.16 12.15 -7.83
N SER A 104 -5.40 12.40 -6.54
CA SER A 104 -5.87 11.38 -5.60
C SER A 104 -7.25 10.83 -5.99
N GLY A 105 -8.17 11.68 -6.44
CA GLY A 105 -9.47 11.26 -6.96
C GLY A 105 -9.34 10.37 -8.20
N PHE A 106 -8.52 10.77 -9.17
CA PHE A 106 -8.22 9.95 -10.35
C PHE A 106 -7.57 8.61 -9.97
N TYR A 107 -6.65 8.62 -9.02
CA TYR A 107 -6.00 7.41 -8.52
C TYR A 107 -7.01 6.43 -7.92
N VAL A 108 -7.95 6.90 -7.10
CA VAL A 108 -9.02 6.04 -6.53
C VAL A 108 -9.86 5.42 -7.64
N ILE A 109 -10.30 6.23 -8.62
CA ILE A 109 -11.10 5.72 -9.76
C ILE A 109 -10.32 4.66 -10.53
N HIS A 110 -9.03 4.90 -10.80
CA HIS A 110 -8.18 3.95 -11.50
C HIS A 110 -8.00 2.64 -10.71
N CYS A 111 -7.75 2.72 -9.41
CA CYS A 111 -7.62 1.54 -8.55
C CYS A 111 -8.91 0.71 -8.51
N VAL A 112 -10.07 1.36 -8.44
CA VAL A 112 -11.37 0.67 -8.46
C VAL A 112 -11.59 -0.04 -9.79
N TRP A 113 -11.32 0.65 -10.91
CA TRP A 113 -11.42 0.04 -12.24
C TRP A 113 -10.45 -1.14 -12.40
N ALA A 114 -9.19 -0.98 -12.00
CA ALA A 114 -8.19 -2.04 -12.08
C ALA A 114 -8.57 -3.25 -11.20
N ALA A 115 -9.07 -3.01 -9.98
CA ALA A 115 -9.57 -4.04 -9.09
C ALA A 115 -10.73 -4.84 -9.72
N ALA A 116 -11.69 -4.14 -10.32
CA ALA A 116 -12.89 -4.74 -10.90
C ALA A 116 -12.66 -5.47 -12.23
N GLU A 117 -11.71 -5.01 -13.05
CA GLU A 117 -11.51 -5.62 -14.38
C GLU A 117 -10.36 -6.63 -14.39
N ALA A 118 -9.27 -6.34 -13.68
CA ALA A 118 -8.05 -7.16 -13.77
C ALA A 118 -7.90 -8.15 -12.61
N TYR A 119 -8.38 -7.82 -11.41
CA TYR A 119 -8.12 -8.63 -10.21
C TYR A 119 -9.32 -9.46 -9.72
N SER A 120 -10.56 -9.11 -10.09
CA SER A 120 -11.76 -9.87 -9.69
C SER A 120 -12.15 -10.98 -10.66
N ALA A 121 -11.17 -11.73 -11.16
CA ALA A 121 -11.39 -12.92 -11.98
C ALA A 121 -11.16 -14.20 -11.14
N PRO A 122 -12.16 -15.08 -10.96
CA PRO A 122 -11.96 -16.35 -10.27
C PRO A 122 -11.09 -17.29 -11.11
N SER A 123 -10.08 -17.93 -10.51
CA SER A 123 -9.16 -18.83 -11.22
C SER A 123 -9.64 -20.28 -11.31
N ILE A 124 -10.81 -20.61 -10.75
CA ILE A 124 -11.37 -21.97 -10.72
C ILE A 124 -12.49 -22.16 -11.74
N VAL A 125 -13.24 -21.10 -12.02
CA VAL A 125 -14.32 -21.08 -13.02
C VAL A 125 -13.83 -20.25 -14.17
N LEU A 126 -13.73 -20.85 -15.36
CA LEU A 126 -13.31 -20.12 -16.54
C LEU A 126 -14.53 -19.45 -17.16
N THR A 127 -14.36 -18.20 -17.52
CA THR A 127 -15.40 -17.43 -18.19
C THR A 127 -14.89 -17.02 -19.56
N SER A 128 -15.58 -17.44 -20.61
CA SER A 128 -15.31 -16.99 -21.97
C SER A 128 -16.48 -16.15 -22.48
N ARG A 129 -16.14 -15.03 -23.10
CA ARG A 129 -17.13 -14.16 -23.76
C ARG A 129 -17.07 -14.43 -25.25
N SER A 130 -18.01 -15.21 -25.74
CA SER A 130 -18.18 -15.49 -27.17
C SER A 130 -19.18 -14.50 -27.78
N HIS A 131 -19.27 -14.48 -29.12
CA HIS A 131 -20.32 -13.76 -29.84
C HIS A 131 -21.73 -14.22 -29.42
N ASP A 132 -21.86 -15.47 -28.96
CA ASP A 132 -23.11 -16.09 -28.51
C ASP A 132 -23.45 -15.78 -27.04
N GLY A 133 -22.56 -15.11 -26.31
CA GLY A 133 -22.80 -14.68 -24.93
C GLY A 133 -21.69 -15.10 -23.96
N PHE A 134 -22.06 -15.09 -22.67
CA PHE A 134 -21.17 -15.43 -21.57
C PHE A 134 -21.25 -16.93 -21.27
N HIS A 135 -20.16 -17.64 -21.50
CA HIS A 135 -20.04 -19.06 -21.22
C HIS A 135 -19.16 -19.28 -19.99
N VAL A 136 -19.66 -20.10 -19.07
CA VAL A 136 -18.99 -20.47 -17.83
C VAL A 136 -18.61 -21.94 -17.95
N PHE A 137 -17.31 -22.23 -17.94
CA PHE A 137 -16.80 -23.60 -17.89
C PHE A 137 -16.46 -23.95 -16.44
N ASP A 138 -17.10 -24.99 -15.91
CA ASP A 138 -16.90 -25.48 -14.54
C ASP A 138 -16.23 -26.87 -14.52
N ASP A 139 -15.47 -27.17 -15.56
CA ASP A 139 -14.86 -28.49 -15.80
C ASP A 139 -13.93 -28.92 -14.66
N PHE A 140 -13.23 -27.96 -14.03
CA PHE A 140 -12.39 -28.24 -12.86
C PHE A 140 -13.21 -28.80 -11.71
N ARG A 141 -14.31 -28.14 -11.34
CA ARG A 141 -15.14 -28.56 -10.21
C ARG A 141 -15.86 -29.87 -10.53
N GLU A 142 -16.27 -30.07 -11.77
CA GLU A 142 -16.84 -31.34 -12.22
C GLU A 142 -15.81 -32.48 -12.10
N ALA A 143 -14.60 -32.31 -12.62
CA ALA A 143 -13.55 -33.32 -12.56
C ALA A 143 -13.14 -33.66 -11.12
N TYR A 144 -12.95 -32.64 -10.27
CA TYR A 144 -12.67 -32.85 -8.84
C TYR A 144 -13.86 -33.50 -8.12
N GLY A 145 -15.10 -33.12 -8.48
CA GLY A 145 -16.31 -33.73 -7.97
C GLY A 145 -16.43 -35.20 -8.36
N TRP A 146 -16.04 -35.56 -9.59
CA TRP A 146 -15.99 -36.95 -10.05
C TRP A 146 -14.97 -37.76 -9.24
N LEU A 147 -13.74 -37.26 -9.11
CA LEU A 147 -12.69 -37.90 -8.31
C LEU A 147 -13.18 -38.15 -6.88
N ARG A 148 -13.84 -37.16 -6.27
CA ARG A 148 -14.32 -37.26 -4.88
C ARG A 148 -15.36 -38.35 -4.66
N HIS A 149 -16.27 -38.55 -5.61
CA HIS A 149 -17.43 -39.43 -5.44
C HIS A 149 -17.25 -40.83 -6.07
N ASN A 150 -16.25 -41.01 -6.94
CA ASN A 150 -16.09 -42.23 -7.74
C ASN A 150 -14.77 -42.97 -7.51
N THR A 151 -13.94 -42.54 -6.57
CA THR A 151 -12.67 -43.20 -6.21
C THR A 151 -12.62 -43.47 -4.71
N ASP A 152 -11.72 -44.33 -4.25
CA ASP A 152 -11.56 -44.63 -2.82
C ASP A 152 -10.84 -43.48 -2.10
N ALA A 153 -11.07 -43.33 -0.79
CA ALA A 153 -10.56 -42.19 -0.03
C ALA A 153 -9.02 -42.20 0.12
N ASP A 154 -8.41 -43.39 0.07
CA ASP A 154 -6.97 -43.64 0.13
C ASP A 154 -6.30 -43.65 -1.25
N ASP A 155 -7.06 -43.56 -2.35
CA ASP A 155 -6.50 -43.48 -3.69
C ASP A 155 -5.61 -42.25 -3.86
N LYS A 156 -4.44 -42.46 -4.45
CA LYS A 156 -3.48 -41.40 -4.75
C LYS A 156 -3.63 -40.91 -6.18
N VAL A 157 -3.71 -39.59 -6.29
CA VAL A 157 -3.84 -38.88 -7.57
C VAL A 157 -2.53 -38.16 -7.87
N ALA A 158 -1.93 -38.43 -9.03
CA ALA A 158 -0.81 -37.67 -9.54
C ALA A 158 -1.30 -36.53 -10.45
N SER A 159 -0.82 -35.32 -10.19
CA SER A 159 -1.01 -34.15 -11.05
C SER A 159 0.29 -33.34 -11.07
N TRP A 160 0.35 -32.31 -11.90
CA TRP A 160 1.39 -31.30 -11.75
C TRP A 160 1.22 -30.54 -10.41
N TRP A 161 2.30 -29.95 -9.89
CA TRP A 161 2.36 -29.41 -8.53
C TRP A 161 1.39 -28.25 -8.28
N ASP A 162 1.13 -27.41 -9.29
CA ASP A 162 0.20 -26.28 -9.23
C ASP A 162 -1.21 -26.69 -8.78
N TYR A 163 -1.63 -27.92 -9.10
CA TYR A 163 -2.98 -28.42 -8.83
C TYR A 163 -3.11 -29.22 -7.52
N GLY A 164 -2.00 -29.44 -6.80
CA GLY A 164 -2.01 -30.30 -5.61
C GLY A 164 -2.93 -29.79 -4.50
N TYR A 165 -2.92 -28.48 -4.24
CA TYR A 165 -3.83 -27.88 -3.25
C TYR A 165 -5.29 -27.92 -3.68
N GLN A 166 -5.58 -27.69 -4.97
CA GLN A 166 -6.95 -27.75 -5.48
C GLN A 166 -7.50 -29.18 -5.41
N THR A 167 -6.70 -30.16 -5.82
CA THR A 167 -7.07 -31.59 -5.77
C THR A 167 -7.33 -32.02 -4.33
N THR A 168 -6.47 -31.65 -3.39
CA THR A 168 -6.66 -31.97 -1.98
C THR A 168 -7.92 -31.30 -1.41
N ALA A 169 -8.13 -30.01 -1.70
CA ALA A 169 -9.25 -29.25 -1.14
C ALA A 169 -10.62 -29.63 -1.74
N MET A 170 -10.68 -29.87 -3.05
CA MET A 170 -11.94 -30.09 -3.77
C MET A 170 -12.25 -31.58 -3.95
N ALA A 171 -11.26 -32.38 -4.35
CA ALA A 171 -11.43 -33.81 -4.57
C ALA A 171 -11.26 -34.63 -3.28
N ASN A 172 -10.62 -34.08 -2.24
CA ASN A 172 -10.32 -34.77 -0.98
C ASN A 172 -9.58 -36.10 -1.23
N ARG A 173 -8.46 -36.03 -1.97
CA ARG A 173 -7.59 -37.17 -2.29
C ARG A 173 -6.13 -36.87 -1.98
N THR A 174 -5.38 -37.94 -1.74
CA THR A 174 -3.94 -37.85 -1.50
C THR A 174 -3.22 -37.49 -2.80
N VAL A 175 -2.40 -36.46 -2.77
CA VAL A 175 -1.59 -36.02 -3.92
C VAL A 175 -0.11 -36.38 -3.72
N ILE A 176 0.58 -36.64 -4.82
CA ILE A 176 2.01 -36.96 -4.81
C ILE A 176 2.85 -35.68 -4.65
N VAL A 177 2.52 -34.62 -5.38
CA VAL A 177 3.22 -33.34 -5.33
C VAL A 177 2.24 -32.21 -5.06
N ASP A 178 2.69 -31.18 -4.35
CA ASP A 178 1.87 -30.05 -3.93
C ASP A 178 2.53 -28.70 -4.20
N ASN A 179 1.75 -27.63 -3.99
CA ASN A 179 2.14 -26.25 -4.28
C ASN A 179 3.09 -25.65 -3.21
N ASN A 180 3.48 -26.43 -2.19
CA ASN A 180 4.47 -26.00 -1.21
C ASN A 180 5.91 -26.13 -1.74
N THR A 181 6.12 -27.00 -2.75
CA THR A 181 7.40 -27.15 -3.49
C THR A 181 8.65 -27.38 -2.62
N TRP A 182 8.48 -27.95 -1.43
CA TRP A 182 9.59 -28.15 -0.48
C TRP A 182 10.58 -29.25 -0.91
N ASN A 183 10.14 -30.24 -1.70
CA ASN A 183 10.95 -31.36 -2.19
C ASN A 183 10.99 -31.39 -3.72
N ASN A 184 12.04 -30.76 -4.28
CA ASN A 184 12.26 -30.67 -5.73
C ASN A 184 12.53 -32.02 -6.39
N THR A 185 13.15 -32.97 -5.67
CA THR A 185 13.40 -34.31 -6.21
C THR A 185 12.10 -35.02 -6.51
N HIS A 186 11.10 -34.88 -5.63
CA HIS A 186 9.80 -35.49 -5.83
C HIS A 186 9.04 -34.88 -7.02
N ILE A 187 9.13 -33.57 -7.19
CA ILE A 187 8.60 -32.87 -8.37
C ILE A 187 9.30 -33.33 -9.65
N ALA A 188 10.62 -33.49 -9.62
CA ALA A 188 11.39 -33.99 -10.76
C ALA A 188 11.01 -35.43 -11.12
N THR A 189 10.69 -36.29 -10.14
CA THR A 189 10.20 -37.64 -10.40
C THR A 189 8.87 -37.64 -11.13
N VAL A 190 7.90 -36.83 -10.68
CA VAL A 190 6.60 -36.68 -11.37
C VAL A 190 6.79 -36.08 -12.76
N GLY A 191 7.63 -35.05 -12.91
CA GLY A 191 7.95 -34.47 -14.21
C GLY A 191 8.61 -35.45 -15.17
N THR A 192 9.51 -36.29 -14.65
CA THR A 192 10.13 -37.38 -15.41
C THR A 192 9.08 -38.38 -15.88
N ALA A 193 8.15 -38.79 -15.01
CA ALA A 193 7.07 -39.69 -15.37
C ALA A 193 6.18 -39.09 -16.48
N MET A 194 5.82 -37.81 -16.37
CA MET A 194 4.97 -37.12 -17.35
C MET A 194 5.65 -36.87 -18.71
N ALA A 195 7.00 -36.82 -18.74
CA ALA A 195 7.78 -36.59 -19.96
C ALA A 195 8.43 -37.86 -20.54
N SER A 196 8.21 -39.03 -19.93
CA SER A 196 8.79 -40.29 -20.37
C SER A 196 7.82 -41.12 -21.21
N PRO A 197 8.32 -42.09 -22.01
CA PRO A 197 7.46 -43.08 -22.65
C PRO A 197 6.64 -43.87 -21.63
N GLU A 198 5.44 -44.29 -22.03
CA GLU A 198 4.44 -44.92 -21.16
C GLU A 198 5.00 -46.04 -20.27
N LYS A 199 5.87 -46.90 -20.82
CA LYS A 199 6.48 -48.00 -20.05
C LYS A 199 7.28 -47.48 -18.84
N VAL A 200 8.11 -46.46 -19.04
CA VAL A 200 8.93 -45.86 -17.97
C VAL A 200 8.05 -45.07 -17.02
N ALA A 201 7.08 -44.32 -17.55
CA ALA A 201 6.11 -43.57 -16.74
C ALA A 201 5.31 -44.49 -15.82
N TRP A 202 4.85 -45.64 -16.34
CA TRP A 202 4.13 -46.66 -15.59
C TRP A 202 4.97 -47.20 -14.43
N GLU A 203 6.25 -47.53 -14.68
CA GLU A 203 7.14 -48.05 -13.63
C GLU A 203 7.29 -47.04 -12.48
N ILE A 204 7.42 -45.75 -12.82
CA ILE A 204 7.51 -44.67 -11.83
C ILE A 204 6.20 -44.51 -11.06
N PHE A 205 5.06 -44.35 -11.76
CA PHE A 205 3.77 -44.15 -11.09
C PHE A 205 3.34 -45.36 -10.25
N ASN A 206 3.63 -46.57 -10.71
CA ASN A 206 3.41 -47.79 -9.95
C ASN A 206 4.30 -47.85 -8.69
N SER A 207 5.56 -47.40 -8.77
CA SER A 207 6.44 -47.32 -7.59
C SER A 207 5.96 -46.31 -6.54
N LEU A 208 5.21 -45.28 -6.96
CA LEU A 208 4.62 -44.26 -6.09
C LEU A 208 3.20 -44.61 -5.63
N ASP A 209 2.68 -45.78 -6.03
CA ASP A 209 1.33 -46.27 -5.73
C ASP A 209 0.24 -45.28 -6.18
N VAL A 210 0.43 -44.70 -7.37
CA VAL A 210 -0.53 -43.80 -8.02
C VAL A 210 -1.62 -44.62 -8.69
N LYS A 211 -2.88 -44.25 -8.44
CA LYS A 211 -4.06 -44.89 -9.03
C LYS A 211 -4.66 -44.08 -10.17
N TYR A 212 -4.62 -42.75 -10.06
CA TYR A 212 -5.17 -41.85 -11.07
C TYR A 212 -4.14 -40.78 -11.44
N VAL A 213 -4.12 -40.40 -12.72
CA VAL A 213 -3.32 -39.27 -13.22
C VAL A 213 -4.28 -38.20 -13.75
N LEU A 214 -4.22 -37.00 -13.18
CA LEU A 214 -4.99 -35.84 -13.60
C LEU A 214 -4.14 -34.95 -14.52
N VAL A 215 -4.60 -34.76 -15.75
CA VAL A 215 -3.99 -33.87 -16.74
C VAL A 215 -5.05 -32.91 -17.24
N ILE A 216 -4.73 -31.61 -17.22
CA ILE A 216 -5.61 -30.58 -17.77
C ILE A 216 -5.24 -30.36 -19.23
N PHE A 217 -6.23 -30.51 -20.11
CA PHE A 217 -6.06 -30.35 -21.54
C PHE A 217 -6.97 -29.22 -22.05
N GLY A 218 -6.36 -28.09 -22.38
CA GLY A 218 -7.03 -26.92 -22.96
C GLY A 218 -6.89 -26.82 -24.48
N GLY A 219 -6.74 -27.94 -25.21
CA GLY A 219 -6.57 -27.89 -26.66
C GLY A 219 -7.87 -27.64 -27.45
N TYR A 220 -9.03 -27.89 -26.83
CA TYR A 220 -10.34 -27.72 -27.46
C TYR A 220 -10.88 -26.29 -27.35
N TYR A 221 -10.74 -25.67 -26.18
CA TYR A 221 -10.98 -24.25 -25.94
C TYR A 221 -9.62 -23.57 -25.78
N ILE A 222 -9.25 -22.60 -26.63
CA ILE A 222 -7.98 -21.86 -26.48
C ILE A 222 -7.84 -21.38 -25.03
N PHE A 223 -6.97 -22.07 -24.29
CA PHE A 223 -6.57 -21.72 -22.94
C PHE A 223 -5.45 -20.69 -23.06
N GLY A 224 -5.78 -19.41 -22.86
CA GLY A 224 -4.76 -18.39 -22.65
C GLY A 224 -4.37 -18.41 -21.17
N PHE A 225 -3.15 -18.88 -20.87
CA PHE A 225 -2.48 -18.60 -19.59
C PHE A 225 -1.91 -17.19 -19.60
#